data_AF-A0A857GNN4-F1
#
_entry.id   AF-A0A857GNN4-F1
#
_cell.length_a   1.000
_cell.length_b   1.000
_cell.length_c   1.000
_cell.angle_alpha   90.00
_cell.angle_beta   90.00
_cell.angle_gamma   90.00
#
_symmetry.space_group_name_H-M   'P 1'
#
loop_
_entity.id
_entity.type
_entity.pdbx_description
1 polymer ?
#
loop_
_entity_poly.entity_id
_entity_poly.type
_entity_poly.pdbx_seq_one_letter_code
_entity_poly.pdbx_strand_id
1 'polypeptide(L)'
;MLGKQGDKALRYLALSPEIELVDSPRHASVLLIAGEVPADRLEPLRRVHDQLPDPFTTLWFRNEPWPHLENVDRIDDLTDLPAALTKAHRELMTGQRDSGCRILSDRPPNPWKGEGDFGQGGEGMMGGVPYGRPMAMNMQDDISDGLTLDSLTFRLGPFFMAFPPGMAAEVTLQGDLVQSWETQLEPYPQRLDAVFFNARKHPVPIAEIELARARHHLQRLYHVLHLAGLEALSLSSLRLAYGLSTSSTLDGLRRRLVRSGFFHLAAVGGGVLNTEQARQFGGPAARAAGLADDLRSHDAGYRRLGFSPVCQDGGGVSARWKQILDEVEQSLMLARQAERDEVYTNDVDCIETPRGPWDEQPPEDASAILDEVLPGLEWGDALATIASLDIAAVADGGGGTQSPGESRAVPGGSGNVVK
;
A
#
# COMPACT_ATOMS: atom_id res chain seq x y z
N MET A 1 -6.30 9.55 2.32
CA MET A 1 -6.90 8.46 1.53
C MET A 1 -6.15 8.31 0.23
N LEU A 2 -5.92 7.08 -0.20
CA LEU A 2 -5.10 6.77 -1.37
C LEU A 2 -6.00 6.25 -2.48
N GLY A 3 -5.99 6.95 -3.61
CA GLY A 3 -6.41 6.46 -4.92
C GLY A 3 -5.22 5.87 -5.68
N LYS A 4 -5.44 5.53 -6.95
CA LYS A 4 -4.39 5.07 -7.87
C LYS A 4 -3.24 6.08 -7.89
N GLN A 5 -2.02 5.59 -7.72
CA GLN A 5 -0.79 6.39 -7.74
C GLN A 5 -0.68 7.45 -6.61
N GLY A 6 -1.50 7.36 -5.56
CA GLY A 6 -1.48 8.25 -4.39
C GLY A 6 -0.27 8.06 -3.46
N ASP A 7 0.41 6.91 -3.50
CA ASP A 7 1.45 6.53 -2.53
C ASP A 7 2.65 7.48 -2.48
N LYS A 8 2.91 8.19 -3.60
CA LYS A 8 3.98 9.20 -3.63
C LYS A 8 3.66 10.38 -2.71
N ALA A 9 2.38 10.79 -2.63
CA ALA A 9 1.94 11.84 -1.72
C ALA A 9 2.05 11.39 -0.26
N LEU A 10 1.61 10.18 0.07
CA LEU A 10 1.75 9.61 1.42
C LEU A 10 3.19 9.68 1.90
N ARG A 11 4.12 9.14 1.10
CA ARG A 11 5.55 9.06 1.44
C ARG A 11 6.20 10.44 1.56
N TYR A 12 5.79 11.39 0.73
CA TYR A 12 6.29 12.76 0.82
C TYR A 12 5.80 13.46 2.09
N LEU A 13 4.51 13.31 2.41
CA LEU A 13 3.89 13.90 3.60
C LEU A 13 4.40 13.26 4.90
N ALA A 14 4.67 11.96 4.91
CA ALA A 14 5.28 11.28 6.06
C ALA A 14 6.66 11.84 6.43
N LEU A 15 7.39 12.43 5.47
CA LEU A 15 8.66 13.10 5.73
C LEU A 15 8.53 14.60 6.04
N SER A 16 7.32 15.16 5.95
CA SER A 16 7.06 16.58 6.17
C SER A 16 6.84 16.85 7.66
N PRO A 17 7.73 17.59 8.35
CA PRO A 17 7.67 17.75 9.81
C PRO A 17 6.47 18.57 10.29
N GLU A 18 5.82 19.31 9.40
CA GLU A 18 4.62 20.11 9.70
C GLU A 18 3.32 19.29 9.62
N ILE A 19 3.40 18.05 9.12
CA ILE A 19 2.24 17.20 8.85
C ILE A 19 2.26 15.99 9.77
N GLU A 20 1.18 15.80 10.50
CA GLU A 20 0.90 14.57 11.24
C GLU A 20 -0.05 13.71 10.41
N LEU A 21 0.39 12.50 10.07
CA LEU A 21 -0.49 11.50 9.44
C LEU A 21 -1.18 10.71 10.55
N VAL A 22 -2.48 10.51 10.41
CA VAL A 22 -3.30 9.79 11.38
C VAL A 22 -3.96 8.57 10.76
N ASP A 23 -4.12 7.54 11.58
CA ASP A 23 -4.54 6.20 11.17
C ASP A 23 -6.06 6.04 11.02
N SER A 24 -6.82 6.99 11.55
CA SER A 24 -8.27 6.99 11.52
C SER A 24 -8.82 8.35 11.12
N PRO A 25 -9.86 8.41 10.27
CA PRO A 25 -10.58 9.66 9.98
C PRO A 25 -11.06 10.37 11.25
N ARG A 26 -11.33 9.62 12.33
CA ARG A 26 -11.76 10.18 13.63
C ARG A 26 -10.73 11.10 14.29
N HIS A 27 -9.47 10.98 13.91
CA HIS A 27 -8.37 11.81 14.43
C HIS A 27 -7.94 12.91 13.45
N ALA A 28 -8.56 12.97 12.27
CA ALA A 28 -8.18 13.90 11.21
C ALA A 28 -9.10 15.13 11.21
N SER A 29 -8.51 16.31 11.03
CA SER A 29 -9.23 17.56 10.69
C SER A 29 -9.13 17.89 9.19
N VAL A 30 -8.19 17.27 8.47
CA VAL A 30 -7.99 17.46 7.04
C VAL A 30 -7.93 16.10 6.34
N LEU A 31 -8.81 15.88 5.37
CA LEU A 31 -8.83 14.71 4.51
C LEU A 31 -8.13 15.02 3.18
N LEU A 32 -6.94 14.45 2.95
CA LEU A 32 -6.35 14.46 1.61
C LEU A 32 -6.79 13.22 0.81
N ILE A 33 -7.34 13.44 -0.37
CA ILE A 33 -7.61 12.39 -1.36
C ILE A 33 -6.48 12.45 -2.39
N ALA A 34 -5.56 11.49 -2.34
CA ALA A 34 -4.37 11.47 -3.17
C ALA A 34 -4.48 10.44 -4.30
N GLY A 35 -4.47 10.91 -5.55
CA GLY A 35 -4.59 10.05 -6.75
C GLY A 35 -6.03 9.78 -7.17
N GLU A 36 -6.19 9.12 -8.31
CA GLU A 36 -7.49 8.85 -8.95
C GLU A 36 -8.28 7.79 -8.15
N VAL A 37 -9.54 8.10 -7.83
CA VAL A 37 -10.46 7.17 -7.16
C VAL A 37 -11.49 6.67 -8.18
N PRO A 38 -11.50 5.37 -8.53
CA PRO A 38 -12.47 4.79 -9.45
C PRO A 38 -13.92 4.94 -9.00
N ALA A 39 -14.84 4.93 -9.97
CA ALA A 39 -16.27 5.17 -9.74
C ALA A 39 -16.92 4.17 -8.78
N ASP A 40 -16.46 2.92 -8.76
CA ASP A 40 -16.92 1.85 -7.89
C ASP A 40 -16.36 1.94 -6.45
N ARG A 41 -15.46 2.89 -6.17
CA ARG A 41 -14.84 3.13 -4.84
C ARG A 41 -15.36 4.39 -4.15
N LEU A 42 -16.28 5.06 -4.83
CA LEU A 42 -16.87 6.33 -4.44
C LEU A 42 -17.77 6.25 -3.21
N GLU A 43 -18.65 5.25 -3.13
CA GLU A 43 -19.55 5.10 -1.98
C GLU A 43 -18.77 4.84 -0.67
N PRO A 44 -17.75 3.96 -0.62
CA PRO A 44 -16.86 3.86 0.52
C PRO A 44 -16.15 5.18 0.88
N LEU A 45 -15.78 5.99 -0.11
CA LEU A 45 -15.11 7.28 0.14
C LEU A 45 -16.04 8.26 0.88
N ARG A 46 -17.34 8.30 0.54
CA ARG A 46 -18.34 9.11 1.27
C ARG A 46 -18.43 8.71 2.74
N ARG A 47 -18.42 7.40 3.01
CA ARG A 47 -18.45 6.88 4.39
C ARG A 47 -17.24 7.28 5.19
N VAL A 48 -16.06 7.31 4.56
CA VAL A 48 -14.82 7.76 5.21
C VAL A 48 -14.85 9.27 5.44
N HIS A 49 -15.27 10.05 4.45
CA HIS A 49 -15.42 11.50 4.54
C HIS A 49 -16.32 11.92 5.71
N ASP A 50 -17.48 11.27 5.84
CA ASP A 50 -18.44 11.60 6.90
C ASP A 50 -18.05 11.06 8.29
N GLN A 51 -16.95 10.32 8.41
CA GLN A 51 -16.37 9.92 9.70
C GLN A 51 -15.43 10.96 10.32
N LEU A 52 -15.01 11.99 9.57
CA LEU A 52 -14.18 13.06 10.15
C LEU A 52 -14.97 13.85 11.20
N PRO A 53 -14.39 14.18 12.36
CA PRO A 53 -15.03 15.03 13.36
C PRO A 53 -15.17 16.47 12.84
N ASP A 54 -16.23 17.17 13.26
CA ASP A 54 -16.36 18.60 12.99
C ASP A 54 -15.44 19.40 13.93
N PRO A 55 -14.75 20.47 13.47
CA PRO A 55 -14.69 20.94 12.08
C PRO A 55 -13.66 20.16 11.25
N PHE A 56 -13.95 19.95 9.96
CA PHE A 56 -13.03 19.28 9.02
C PHE A 56 -13.03 19.91 7.63
N THR A 57 -12.01 19.60 6.83
CA THR A 57 -11.97 19.98 5.40
C THR A 57 -11.34 18.87 4.56
N THR A 58 -11.55 18.92 3.26
CA THR A 58 -11.02 17.95 2.28
C THR A 58 -10.12 18.70 1.29
N LEU A 59 -9.11 18.03 0.73
CA LEU A 59 -8.28 18.52 -0.37
C LEU A 59 -8.02 17.38 -1.37
N TRP A 60 -7.80 17.74 -2.63
CA TRP A 60 -7.51 16.79 -3.71
C TRP A 60 -6.06 16.92 -4.17
N PHE A 61 -5.42 15.78 -4.40
CA PHE A 61 -4.11 15.74 -5.06
C PHE A 61 -4.18 14.92 -6.34
N ARG A 62 -3.90 15.58 -7.49
CA ARG A 62 -3.86 14.97 -8.84
C ARG A 62 -5.07 14.10 -9.16
N ASN A 63 -6.25 14.62 -8.87
CA ASN A 63 -7.50 13.95 -9.13
C ASN A 63 -8.55 14.98 -9.57
N GLU A 64 -9.53 14.53 -10.35
CA GLU A 64 -10.66 15.37 -10.72
C GLU A 64 -11.65 15.46 -9.54
N PRO A 65 -12.14 16.68 -9.21
CA PRO A 65 -13.14 16.86 -8.17
C PRO A 65 -14.41 16.07 -8.48
N TRP A 66 -15.03 15.60 -7.41
CA TRP A 66 -16.11 14.64 -7.48
C TRP A 66 -17.48 15.31 -7.33
N PRO A 67 -18.60 14.77 -7.87
CA PRO A 67 -19.91 15.36 -7.65
C PRO A 67 -20.24 15.45 -6.15
N HIS A 68 -20.71 16.60 -5.69
CA HIS A 68 -20.92 17.02 -4.28
C HIS A 68 -19.66 17.46 -3.50
N LEU A 69 -18.48 17.37 -4.10
CA LEU A 69 -17.19 17.86 -3.56
C LEU A 69 -16.43 18.70 -4.60
N GLU A 70 -17.14 19.41 -5.48
CA GLU A 70 -16.57 20.14 -6.62
C GLU A 70 -15.83 21.41 -6.20
N ASN A 71 -16.21 22.01 -5.07
CA ASN A 71 -15.66 23.28 -4.57
C ASN A 71 -14.52 23.07 -3.57
N VAL A 72 -13.62 22.13 -3.85
CA VAL A 72 -12.53 21.75 -2.96
C VAL A 72 -11.19 22.06 -3.60
N ASP A 73 -10.22 22.53 -2.80
CA ASP A 73 -8.90 22.87 -3.32
C ASP A 73 -8.21 21.65 -3.94
N ARG A 74 -7.69 21.88 -5.14
CA ARG A 74 -6.90 20.91 -5.90
C ARG A 74 -5.44 21.33 -5.90
N ILE A 75 -4.58 20.37 -5.61
CA ILE A 75 -3.13 20.50 -5.69
C ILE A 75 -2.62 19.51 -6.74
N ASP A 76 -1.83 20.00 -7.70
CA ASP A 76 -1.22 19.15 -8.72
C ASP A 76 0.29 18.93 -8.47
N ASP A 77 0.97 19.87 -7.82
CA ASP A 77 2.38 19.73 -7.45
C ASP A 77 2.53 19.03 -6.09
N LEU A 78 3.42 18.05 -6.03
CA LEU A 78 3.70 17.32 -4.80
C LEU A 78 4.34 18.24 -3.74
N THR A 79 5.15 19.21 -4.17
CA THR A 79 5.92 20.10 -3.29
C THR A 79 5.05 21.13 -2.58
N ASP A 80 3.89 21.47 -3.16
CA ASP A 80 2.93 22.42 -2.60
C ASP A 80 2.03 21.80 -1.52
N LEU A 81 1.97 20.45 -1.44
CA LEU A 81 1.07 19.75 -0.53
C LEU A 81 1.21 20.17 0.95
N PRO A 82 2.40 20.21 1.56
CA PRO A 82 2.52 20.53 2.99
C PRO A 82 2.01 21.94 3.28
N ALA A 83 2.38 22.92 2.45
CA ALA A 83 1.94 24.30 2.62
C ALA A 83 0.43 24.44 2.45
N ALA A 84 -0.16 23.76 1.46
CA ALA A 84 -1.59 23.78 1.22
C ALA A 84 -2.38 23.14 2.37
N LEU A 85 -1.93 21.98 2.88
CA LEU A 85 -2.57 21.31 4.02
C LEU A 85 -2.46 22.13 5.31
N THR A 86 -1.27 22.67 5.62
CA THR A 86 -1.07 23.53 6.79
C THR A 86 -1.93 24.80 6.71
N LYS A 87 -2.04 25.40 5.52
CA LYS A 87 -2.90 26.56 5.28
C LYS A 87 -4.38 26.20 5.51
N ALA A 88 -4.87 25.13 4.89
CA ALA A 88 -6.27 24.71 5.02
C ALA A 88 -6.62 24.38 6.49
N HIS A 89 -5.74 23.68 7.20
CA HIS A 89 -5.91 23.42 8.63
C HIS A 89 -5.99 24.71 9.46
N ARG A 90 -5.08 25.66 9.21
CA ARG A 90 -5.06 26.95 9.92
C ARG A 90 -6.33 27.77 9.64
N GLU A 91 -6.75 27.85 8.38
CA GLU A 91 -7.98 28.56 8.00
C GLU A 91 -9.20 27.94 8.67
N LEU A 92 -9.27 26.60 8.73
CA LEU A 92 -10.34 25.87 9.39
C LEU A 92 -10.38 26.17 10.89
N MET A 93 -9.23 26.09 11.57
CA MET A 93 -9.14 26.31 13.02
C MET A 93 -9.35 27.79 13.42
N THR A 94 -9.15 28.73 12.49
CA THR A 94 -9.37 30.16 12.72
C THR A 94 -10.73 30.65 12.22
N GLY A 95 -11.56 29.77 11.66
CA GLY A 95 -12.88 30.12 11.11
C GLY A 95 -12.82 30.96 9.83
N GLN A 96 -11.66 31.00 9.14
CA GLN A 96 -11.51 31.61 7.81
C GLN A 96 -12.00 30.69 6.70
N ARG A 97 -12.09 29.38 6.99
CA ARG A 97 -12.66 28.34 6.14
C ARG A 97 -13.81 27.67 6.87
N ASP A 98 -14.93 27.50 6.18
CA ASP A 98 -16.07 26.75 6.67
C ASP A 98 -15.76 25.24 6.74
N SER A 99 -16.39 24.55 7.70
CA SER A 99 -16.32 23.09 7.80
C SER A 99 -16.98 22.43 6.58
N GLY A 100 -16.49 21.24 6.22
CA GLY A 100 -17.05 20.41 5.17
C GLY A 100 -18.49 19.98 5.47
N CYS A 101 -19.32 19.90 4.43
CA CYS A 101 -20.70 19.44 4.55
C CYS A 101 -20.77 17.90 4.63
N ARG A 102 -21.68 17.33 5.43
CA ARG A 102 -21.97 15.89 5.42
C ARG A 102 -22.67 15.49 4.13
N ILE A 103 -22.23 14.40 3.51
CA ILE A 103 -22.74 13.93 2.21
C ILE A 103 -23.84 12.89 2.40
N LEU A 104 -23.69 12.02 3.40
CA LEU A 104 -24.62 10.95 3.70
C LEU A 104 -25.83 11.50 4.45
N SER A 105 -26.99 10.89 4.20
CA SER A 105 -28.19 11.20 4.97
C SER A 105 -28.02 10.76 6.42
N ASP A 106 -28.50 11.57 7.36
CA ASP A 106 -28.59 11.21 8.79
C ASP A 106 -29.71 10.19 9.01
N ARG A 107 -29.48 8.96 8.54
CA ARG A 107 -30.35 7.80 8.70
C ARG A 107 -29.49 6.62 9.09
N PRO A 108 -29.95 5.77 10.03
CA PRO A 108 -29.20 4.60 10.40
C PRO A 108 -29.03 3.68 9.18
N PRO A 109 -27.84 3.07 9.00
CA PRO A 109 -27.53 2.28 7.81
C PRO A 109 -28.39 1.02 7.71
N ASN A 110 -28.84 0.49 8.85
CA ASN A 110 -29.84 -0.57 8.93
C ASN A 110 -31.09 0.00 9.60
N PRO A 111 -32.30 -0.37 9.12
CA PRO A 111 -33.53 -0.02 9.83
C PRO A 111 -33.49 -0.62 11.23
N TRP A 112 -34.00 0.13 12.21
CA TRP A 112 -34.14 -0.38 13.56
C TRP A 112 -35.00 -1.65 13.54
N LYS A 113 -34.45 -2.75 14.07
CA LYS A 113 -35.19 -3.99 14.27
C LYS A 113 -35.78 -3.98 15.69
N GLY A 114 -37.06 -4.34 15.81
CA GLY A 114 -37.74 -4.45 17.09
C GLY A 114 -38.32 -3.15 17.63
N GLU A 115 -38.64 -2.17 16.77
CA GLU A 115 -39.45 -1.00 17.15
C GLU A 115 -40.82 -1.49 17.63
N GLY A 116 -41.17 -1.26 18.90
CA GLY A 116 -42.50 -1.62 19.40
C GLY A 116 -43.57 -0.66 18.86
N ASP A 117 -44.84 -1.03 19.01
CA ASP A 117 -46.02 -0.26 18.56
C ASP A 117 -46.03 1.26 18.88
N PHE A 118 -45.20 1.71 19.82
CA PHE A 118 -45.10 3.11 20.28
C PHE A 118 -43.76 3.80 19.97
N GLY A 119 -42.94 3.26 19.06
CA GLY A 119 -41.65 3.89 18.69
C GLY A 119 -40.60 3.84 19.80
N GLN A 120 -40.81 2.99 20.80
CA GLN A 120 -39.83 2.66 21.83
C GLN A 120 -39.12 1.36 21.43
N GLY A 121 -37.79 1.31 21.58
CA GLY A 121 -37.02 0.14 21.21
C GLY A 121 -37.39 -1.10 22.04
N GLY A 122 -37.81 -2.17 21.34
CA GLY A 122 -37.68 -3.56 21.77
C GLY A 122 -38.98 -4.34 22.02
N GLU A 123 -39.75 -4.70 20.99
CA GLU A 123 -40.70 -5.84 21.10
C GLU A 123 -40.00 -7.20 21.31
N GLY A 124 -38.69 -7.27 21.00
CA GLY A 124 -37.83 -8.41 21.30
C GLY A 124 -37.29 -8.48 22.73
N MET A 125 -37.64 -7.52 23.61
CA MET A 125 -37.19 -7.46 25.01
C MET A 125 -38.16 -8.15 25.98
N MET A 126 -38.99 -9.07 25.50
CA MET A 126 -39.80 -9.97 26.36
C MET A 126 -39.03 -11.27 26.67
N GLY A 127 -37.73 -11.17 26.92
CA GLY A 127 -37.03 -12.13 27.76
C GLY A 127 -37.28 -11.75 29.20
N GLY A 128 -38.17 -12.47 29.89
CA GLY A 128 -38.43 -12.25 31.31
C GLY A 128 -37.13 -12.16 32.13
N VAL A 129 -37.13 -11.34 33.17
CA VAL A 129 -35.95 -11.09 34.01
C VAL A 129 -35.63 -12.33 34.86
N PRO A 130 -34.36 -12.81 34.94
CA PRO A 130 -33.19 -12.43 34.16
C PRO A 130 -32.82 -13.54 33.16
N TYR A 131 -33.21 -13.39 31.89
CA TYR A 131 -32.56 -14.10 30.80
C TYR A 131 -31.59 -13.15 30.10
N GLY A 132 -30.30 -13.50 30.17
CA GLY A 132 -29.24 -12.82 29.43
C GLY A 132 -29.50 -12.89 27.92
N ARG A 133 -28.74 -12.09 27.16
CA ARG A 133 -28.76 -12.19 25.69
C ARG A 133 -28.53 -13.66 25.30
N PRO A 134 -29.38 -14.27 24.45
CA PRO A 134 -29.11 -15.61 23.97
C PRO A 134 -27.70 -15.64 23.39
N MET A 135 -26.89 -16.62 23.79
CA MET A 135 -25.55 -16.80 23.21
C MET A 135 -25.67 -16.84 21.69
N ALA A 136 -24.76 -16.16 20.99
CA ALA A 136 -24.74 -16.31 19.54
C ALA A 136 -24.49 -17.79 19.23
N MET A 137 -25.33 -18.35 18.37
CA MET A 137 -25.12 -19.70 17.85
C MET A 137 -24.18 -19.59 16.65
N ASN A 138 -23.22 -20.51 16.55
CA ASN A 138 -22.28 -20.56 15.44
C ASN A 138 -23.00 -20.61 14.09
N MET A 139 -22.47 -19.89 13.11
CA MET A 139 -22.89 -20.01 11.71
C MET A 139 -22.08 -21.08 10.94
N GLN A 140 -20.92 -21.51 11.47
CA GLN A 140 -19.95 -22.43 10.85
C GLN A 140 -19.28 -23.37 11.88
N ASP A 141 -18.71 -24.47 11.40
CA ASP A 141 -17.92 -25.43 12.20
C ASP A 141 -16.59 -24.80 12.65
N ASP A 142 -16.20 -25.03 13.90
CA ASP A 142 -15.01 -24.45 14.53
C ASP A 142 -13.70 -25.08 14.02
N ILE A 143 -12.78 -24.24 13.52
CA ILE A 143 -11.46 -24.64 13.00
C ILE A 143 -10.36 -24.73 14.08
N SER A 144 -10.62 -24.31 15.31
CA SER A 144 -9.60 -24.05 16.33
C SER A 144 -9.50 -25.15 17.40
N ASP A 145 -10.28 -25.05 18.48
CA ASP A 145 -10.10 -25.83 19.71
C ASP A 145 -11.41 -26.33 20.36
N GLY A 146 -12.57 -26.07 19.74
CA GLY A 146 -13.88 -26.46 20.23
C GLY A 146 -14.52 -25.45 21.18
N LEU A 147 -13.90 -24.29 21.43
CA LEU A 147 -14.49 -23.19 22.19
C LEU A 147 -15.39 -22.33 21.30
N THR A 148 -16.69 -22.39 21.58
CA THR A 148 -17.71 -21.62 20.86
C THR A 148 -17.65 -20.14 21.22
N LEU A 149 -17.01 -19.33 20.37
CA LEU A 149 -16.99 -17.86 20.44
C LEU A 149 -17.87 -17.28 19.32
N ASP A 150 -18.44 -16.10 19.56
CA ASP A 150 -19.24 -15.37 18.58
C ASP A 150 -18.42 -15.05 17.32
N SER A 151 -18.96 -15.36 16.14
CA SER A 151 -18.38 -14.96 14.86
C SER A 151 -18.84 -13.56 14.45
N LEU A 152 -17.91 -12.73 13.98
CA LEU A 152 -18.16 -11.38 13.49
C LEU A 152 -17.76 -11.28 12.02
N THR A 153 -18.73 -11.12 11.12
CA THR A 153 -18.50 -10.86 9.70
C THR A 153 -18.64 -9.39 9.38
N PHE A 154 -17.65 -8.82 8.71
CA PHE A 154 -17.63 -7.39 8.33
C PHE A 154 -16.76 -7.17 7.09
N ARG A 155 -16.89 -5.96 6.50
CA ARG A 155 -16.11 -5.54 5.34
C ARG A 155 -15.09 -4.48 5.73
N LEU A 156 -13.85 -4.65 5.31
CA LEU A 156 -12.76 -3.69 5.45
C LEU A 156 -12.25 -3.25 4.08
N GLY A 157 -11.75 -2.01 3.99
CA GLY A 157 -11.31 -1.40 2.74
C GLY A 157 -12.40 -0.55 2.06
N PRO A 158 -12.10 0.08 0.92
CA PRO A 158 -10.85 0.06 0.14
C PRO A 158 -9.78 1.03 0.64
N PHE A 159 -10.08 1.79 1.70
CA PHE A 159 -9.22 2.83 2.26
C PHE A 159 -8.66 2.49 3.65
N PHE A 160 -8.71 1.20 4.02
CA PHE A 160 -8.13 0.75 5.27
C PHE A 160 -6.61 0.69 5.13
N MET A 161 -5.90 1.43 5.97
CA MET A 161 -4.46 1.66 5.82
C MET A 161 -3.60 0.40 5.93
N ALA A 162 -4.06 -0.66 6.58
CA ALA A 162 -3.29 -1.90 6.68
C ALA A 162 -3.42 -2.78 5.43
N PHE A 163 -4.34 -2.45 4.53
CA PHE A 163 -4.49 -3.13 3.25
C PHE A 163 -3.76 -2.35 2.15
N PRO A 164 -3.32 -3.03 1.09
CA PRO A 164 -2.89 -2.36 -0.13
C PRO A 164 -3.97 -1.37 -0.61
N PRO A 165 -3.60 -0.17 -1.07
CA PRO A 165 -4.56 0.83 -1.52
C PRO A 165 -5.54 0.26 -2.53
N GLY A 166 -6.84 0.49 -2.33
CA GLY A 166 -7.90 0.04 -3.25
C GLY A 166 -8.49 -1.33 -2.92
N MET A 167 -7.79 -2.13 -2.11
CA MET A 167 -8.21 -3.49 -1.74
C MET A 167 -9.30 -3.49 -0.69
N ALA A 168 -10.32 -4.33 -0.86
CA ALA A 168 -11.33 -4.59 0.15
C ALA A 168 -11.60 -6.08 0.30
N ALA A 169 -11.95 -6.50 1.51
CA ALA A 169 -12.25 -7.88 1.83
C ALA A 169 -13.47 -7.98 2.75
N GLU A 170 -14.21 -9.07 2.61
CA GLU A 170 -15.17 -9.54 3.61
C GLU A 170 -14.44 -10.54 4.50
N VAL A 171 -14.48 -10.30 5.81
CA VAL A 171 -13.70 -11.04 6.81
C VAL A 171 -14.64 -11.54 7.87
N THR A 172 -14.51 -12.82 8.23
CA THR A 172 -15.17 -13.39 9.41
C THR A 172 -14.11 -13.69 10.46
N LEU A 173 -14.25 -13.07 11.62
CA LEU A 173 -13.40 -13.34 12.79
C LEU A 173 -14.17 -14.12 13.85
N GLN A 174 -13.48 -15.00 14.57
CA GLN A 174 -13.95 -15.60 15.81
C GLN A 174 -12.92 -15.28 16.90
N GLY A 175 -13.24 -14.32 17.77
CA GLY A 175 -12.20 -13.68 18.58
C GLY A 175 -11.22 -12.91 17.69
N ASP A 176 -9.94 -13.26 17.75
CA ASP A 176 -8.87 -12.76 16.89
C ASP A 176 -8.52 -13.70 15.72
N LEU A 177 -9.10 -14.90 15.67
CA LEU A 177 -8.85 -15.87 14.60
C LEU A 177 -9.63 -15.54 13.33
N VAL A 178 -8.95 -15.55 12.18
CA VAL A 178 -9.57 -15.42 10.86
C VAL A 178 -10.22 -16.75 10.47
N GLN A 179 -11.56 -16.79 10.44
CA GLN A 179 -12.33 -17.96 10.00
C GLN A 179 -12.45 -18.00 8.48
N SER A 180 -12.76 -16.86 7.87
CA SER A 180 -12.86 -16.72 6.42
C SER A 180 -12.34 -15.39 5.96
N TRP A 181 -11.79 -15.39 4.75
CA TRP A 181 -11.36 -14.21 4.03
C TRP A 181 -11.84 -14.31 2.59
N GLU A 182 -12.53 -13.29 2.11
CA GLU A 182 -12.96 -13.20 0.72
C GLU A 182 -12.55 -11.85 0.15
N THR A 183 -11.64 -11.85 -0.83
CA THR A 183 -11.21 -10.64 -1.50
C THR A 183 -12.34 -10.10 -2.37
N GLN A 184 -12.90 -8.96 -2.00
CA GLN A 184 -14.03 -8.33 -2.70
C GLN A 184 -13.54 -7.41 -3.83
N LEU A 185 -12.45 -6.71 -3.59
CA LEU A 185 -11.90 -5.71 -4.49
C LEU A 185 -10.38 -5.85 -4.54
N GLU A 186 -9.84 -5.94 -5.74
CA GLU A 186 -8.39 -5.96 -5.97
C GLU A 186 -7.72 -4.64 -5.55
N PRO A 187 -6.46 -4.69 -5.08
CA PRO A 187 -5.61 -3.52 -4.94
C PRO A 187 -5.52 -2.67 -6.23
N TYR A 188 -5.23 -1.38 -6.08
CA TYR A 188 -4.87 -0.56 -7.22
C TYR A 188 -3.51 -0.97 -7.80
N PRO A 189 -3.36 -1.04 -9.13
CA PRO A 189 -2.08 -1.32 -9.74
C PRO A 189 -1.01 -0.31 -9.33
N GLN A 190 0.16 -0.81 -8.94
CA GLN A 190 1.30 -0.02 -8.51
C GLN A 190 2.18 0.36 -9.69
N ARG A 191 2.60 1.63 -9.72
CA ARG A 191 3.56 2.11 -10.72
C ARG A 191 4.98 1.97 -10.19
N LEU A 192 5.81 1.23 -10.92
CA LEU A 192 7.25 1.12 -10.64
C LEU A 192 8.00 2.40 -11.06
N ASP A 193 9.26 2.49 -10.65
CA ASP A 193 10.17 3.56 -11.09
C ASP A 193 10.38 3.49 -12.62
N ALA A 194 10.61 4.65 -13.27
CA ALA A 194 10.63 4.76 -14.72
C ALA A 194 11.72 3.90 -15.37
N VAL A 195 12.82 3.65 -14.65
CA VAL A 195 13.94 2.84 -15.10
C VAL A 195 13.53 1.40 -15.45
N PHE A 196 12.54 0.81 -14.77
CA PHE A 196 12.05 -0.54 -15.10
C PHE A 196 11.34 -0.57 -16.45
N PHE A 197 10.56 0.47 -16.76
CA PHE A 197 9.90 0.62 -18.05
C PHE A 197 10.89 0.97 -19.17
N ASN A 198 11.93 1.73 -18.87
CA ASN A 198 12.99 2.07 -19.83
C ASN A 198 13.84 0.84 -20.19
N ALA A 199 14.13 -0.01 -19.20
CA ALA A 199 14.86 -1.26 -19.40
C ALA A 199 14.13 -2.23 -20.35
N ARG A 200 12.81 -2.16 -20.46
CA ARG A 200 12.00 -2.89 -21.46
C ARG A 200 12.12 -2.34 -22.88
N LYS A 201 12.78 -1.20 -23.08
CA LYS A 201 12.89 -0.50 -24.36
C LYS A 201 14.33 -0.40 -24.85
N HIS A 202 15.27 -0.24 -23.93
CA HIS A 202 16.69 -0.13 -24.21
C HIS A 202 17.52 -0.50 -22.97
N PRO A 203 18.80 -0.86 -23.14
CA PRO A 203 19.74 -0.98 -22.04
C PRO A 203 19.71 0.23 -21.09
N VAL A 204 19.77 -0.02 -19.78
CA VAL A 204 19.86 1.02 -18.73
C VAL A 204 21.02 0.73 -17.79
N PRO A 205 21.58 1.73 -17.10
CA PRO A 205 22.63 1.49 -16.10
C PRO A 205 22.12 0.57 -14.98
N ILE A 206 22.87 -0.49 -14.66
CA ILE A 206 22.49 -1.40 -13.55
C ILE A 206 22.44 -0.64 -12.21
N ALA A 207 23.26 0.40 -12.06
CA ALA A 207 23.22 1.26 -10.88
C ALA A 207 21.85 1.92 -10.66
N GLU A 208 21.22 2.43 -11.73
CA GLU A 208 19.93 3.12 -11.62
C GLU A 208 18.80 2.15 -11.25
N ILE A 209 18.75 0.99 -11.90
CA ILE A 209 17.69 0.00 -11.64
C ILE A 209 17.82 -0.65 -10.26
N GLU A 210 19.03 -0.93 -9.79
CA GLU A 210 19.22 -1.52 -8.46
C GLU A 210 18.98 -0.48 -7.35
N LEU A 211 19.30 0.80 -7.56
CA LEU A 211 18.87 1.86 -6.63
C LEU A 211 17.34 2.00 -6.59
N ALA A 212 16.66 1.86 -7.74
CA ALA A 212 15.20 1.87 -7.78
C ALA A 212 14.59 0.65 -7.08
N ARG A 213 15.19 -0.54 -7.24
CA ARG A 213 14.80 -1.76 -6.52
C ARG A 213 14.94 -1.59 -5.00
N ALA A 214 16.11 -1.14 -4.55
CA ALA A 214 16.36 -0.86 -3.13
C ALA A 214 15.36 0.16 -2.55
N ARG A 215 15.03 1.20 -3.33
CA ARG A 215 14.03 2.21 -2.95
C ARG A 215 12.65 1.61 -2.75
N HIS A 216 12.18 0.77 -3.68
CA HIS A 216 10.90 0.08 -3.59
C HIS A 216 10.79 -0.75 -2.30
N HIS A 217 11.81 -1.56 -2.03
CA HIS A 217 11.87 -2.40 -0.84
C HIS A 217 11.89 -1.60 0.47
N LEU A 218 12.64 -0.50 0.54
CA LEU A 218 12.66 0.37 1.72
C LEU A 218 11.33 1.12 1.93
N GLN A 219 10.60 1.44 0.85
CA GLN A 219 9.26 2.03 0.94
C GLN A 219 8.23 1.02 1.44
N ARG A 220 8.36 -0.26 1.05
CA ARG A 220 7.55 -1.35 1.63
C ARG A 220 7.88 -1.56 3.11
N LEU A 221 9.16 -1.50 3.47
CA LEU A 221 9.60 -1.59 4.85
C LEU A 221 9.07 -0.42 5.70
N TYR A 222 8.99 0.79 5.15
CA TYR A 222 8.33 1.92 5.83
C TYR A 222 6.89 1.56 6.24
N HIS A 223 6.11 0.99 5.32
CA HIS A 223 4.71 0.66 5.56
C HIS A 223 4.55 -0.36 6.70
N VAL A 224 5.26 -1.49 6.66
CA VAL A 224 5.14 -2.52 7.70
C VAL A 224 5.63 -2.04 9.06
N LEU A 225 6.68 -1.20 9.10
CA LEU A 225 7.18 -0.65 10.36
C LEU A 225 6.18 0.33 10.98
N HIS A 226 5.48 1.09 10.16
CA HIS A 226 4.40 1.96 10.62
C HIS A 226 3.24 1.12 11.19
N LEU A 227 2.80 0.07 10.48
CA LEU A 227 1.77 -0.85 10.99
C LEU A 227 2.17 -1.56 12.29
N ALA A 228 3.46 -1.86 12.46
CA ALA A 228 4.00 -2.45 13.68
C ALA A 228 4.19 -1.44 14.84
N GLY A 229 3.82 -0.17 14.67
CA GLY A 229 4.00 0.89 15.67
C GLY A 229 5.45 1.33 15.87
N LEU A 230 6.36 1.00 14.94
CA LEU A 230 7.79 1.31 15.00
C LEU A 230 8.12 2.62 14.25
N GLU A 231 7.46 3.71 14.63
CA GLU A 231 7.44 4.97 13.88
C GLU A 231 8.82 5.59 13.61
N ALA A 232 9.71 5.56 14.60
CA ALA A 232 11.07 6.07 14.41
C ALA A 232 11.86 5.26 13.36
N LEU A 233 11.57 3.96 13.23
CA LEU A 233 12.19 3.08 12.24
C LEU A 233 11.51 3.21 10.88
N SER A 234 10.19 3.35 10.82
CA SER A 234 9.45 3.61 9.57
C SER A 234 10.02 4.84 8.88
N LEU A 235 10.09 5.98 9.58
CA LEU A 235 10.65 7.23 9.04
C LEU A 235 12.14 7.12 8.70
N SER A 236 12.90 6.32 9.45
CA SER A 236 14.31 6.07 9.12
C SER A 236 14.46 5.30 7.80
N SER A 237 13.62 4.28 7.58
CA SER A 237 13.57 3.53 6.32
C SER A 237 13.21 4.43 5.14
N LEU A 238 12.19 5.28 5.33
CA LEU A 238 11.72 6.18 4.29
C LEU A 238 12.74 7.28 3.93
N ARG A 239 13.42 7.85 4.93
CA ARG A 239 14.52 8.80 4.70
C ARG A 239 15.67 8.16 3.95
N LEU A 240 16.03 6.92 4.30
CA LEU A 240 17.05 6.17 3.56
C LEU A 240 16.62 5.99 2.10
N ALA A 241 15.37 5.58 1.85
CA ALA A 241 14.83 5.40 0.50
C ALA A 241 14.89 6.69 -0.35
N TYR A 242 14.61 7.85 0.26
CA TYR A 242 14.65 9.14 -0.42
C TYR A 242 16.09 9.61 -0.73
N GLY A 243 17.03 9.37 0.19
CA GLY A 243 18.44 9.74 0.07
C GLY A 243 19.35 8.64 -0.47
N LEU A 244 18.80 7.63 -1.16
CA LEU A 244 19.56 6.50 -1.68
C LEU A 244 20.60 6.93 -2.72
N SER A 245 21.82 6.42 -2.58
CA SER A 245 22.92 6.55 -3.55
C SER A 245 23.77 5.27 -3.54
N THR A 246 24.72 5.14 -4.48
CA THR A 246 25.67 4.03 -4.53
C THR A 246 26.59 3.96 -3.29
N SER A 247 26.71 5.04 -2.53
CA SER A 247 27.46 5.11 -1.28
C SER A 247 26.65 4.68 -0.04
N SER A 248 25.33 4.54 -0.16
CA SER A 248 24.44 4.19 0.95
C SER A 248 24.72 2.77 1.48
N THR A 249 24.37 2.52 2.75
CA THR A 249 24.50 1.21 3.41
C THR A 249 23.27 0.91 4.27
N LEU A 250 23.03 -0.39 4.53
CA LEU A 250 21.88 -0.86 5.30
C LEU A 250 22.22 -1.18 6.78
N ASP A 251 23.50 -1.33 7.14
CA ASP A 251 23.97 -1.82 8.45
C ASP A 251 23.37 -1.11 9.65
N GLY A 252 23.21 0.22 9.57
CA GLY A 252 22.62 1.02 10.64
C GLY A 252 21.15 0.67 10.86
N LEU A 253 20.39 0.55 9.78
CA LEU A 253 18.97 0.20 9.83
C LEU A 253 18.78 -1.25 10.25
N ARG A 254 19.51 -2.20 9.65
CA ARG A 254 19.43 -3.64 9.96
C ARG A 254 19.70 -3.90 11.45
N ARG A 255 20.76 -3.30 12.03
CA ARG A 255 21.05 -3.43 13.47
C ARG A 255 19.92 -2.92 14.36
N ARG A 256 19.28 -1.81 13.97
CA ARG A 256 18.14 -1.26 14.73
C ARG A 256 16.90 -2.14 14.64
N LEU A 257 16.61 -2.72 13.47
CA LEU A 257 15.50 -3.68 13.29
C LEU A 257 15.67 -4.94 14.15
N VAL A 258 16.89 -5.47 14.22
CA VAL A 258 17.18 -6.63 15.09
C VAL A 258 16.96 -6.26 16.56
N ARG A 259 17.49 -5.11 17.00
CA ARG A 259 17.36 -4.64 18.39
C ARG A 259 15.92 -4.30 18.79
N SER A 260 15.08 -3.89 17.84
CA SER A 260 13.67 -3.60 18.10
C SER A 260 12.79 -4.86 18.13
N GLY A 261 13.36 -6.04 17.91
CA GLY A 261 12.60 -7.28 17.88
C GLY A 261 11.70 -7.44 16.66
N PHE A 262 11.88 -6.64 15.60
CA PHE A 262 11.01 -6.65 14.42
C PHE A 262 10.84 -8.06 13.82
N PHE A 263 11.94 -8.81 13.71
CA PHE A 263 11.89 -10.17 13.18
C PHE A 263 11.28 -11.21 14.12
N HIS A 264 11.21 -10.92 15.42
CA HIS A 264 10.52 -11.79 16.38
C HIS A 264 9.02 -11.55 16.33
N LEU A 265 8.59 -10.28 16.23
CA LEU A 265 7.20 -9.90 15.98
C LEU A 265 6.69 -10.51 14.66
N ALA A 266 7.54 -10.53 13.63
CA ALA A 266 7.24 -11.09 12.32
C ALA A 266 7.44 -12.63 12.20
N ALA A 267 7.88 -13.31 13.27
CA ALA A 267 8.20 -14.75 13.25
C ALA A 267 7.14 -15.64 13.91
N VAL A 268 6.03 -15.07 14.38
CA VAL A 268 4.88 -15.86 14.85
C VAL A 268 4.31 -16.58 13.62
N GLY A 269 4.15 -17.90 13.75
CA GLY A 269 4.08 -18.83 12.63
C GLY A 269 2.79 -18.73 11.83
N GLY A 270 2.80 -17.93 10.77
CA GLY A 270 1.67 -17.76 9.86
C GLY A 270 2.07 -17.28 8.47
N GLY A 271 1.16 -17.42 7.52
CA GLY A 271 1.30 -16.89 6.16
C GLY A 271 2.45 -17.48 5.35
N VAL A 272 2.79 -18.76 5.58
CA VAL A 272 3.79 -19.50 4.81
C VAL A 272 3.20 -19.89 3.46
N LEU A 273 3.88 -19.51 2.38
CA LEU A 273 3.52 -19.97 1.04
C LEU A 273 4.07 -21.38 0.82
N ASN A 274 3.23 -22.29 0.33
CA ASN A 274 3.73 -23.56 -0.16
C ASN A 274 4.54 -23.37 -1.47
N THR A 275 5.24 -24.41 -1.94
CA THR A 275 6.11 -24.31 -3.12
C THR A 275 5.36 -23.88 -4.39
N GLU A 276 4.12 -24.30 -4.57
CA GLU A 276 3.31 -23.95 -5.75
C GLU A 276 2.88 -22.49 -5.70
N GLN A 277 2.31 -22.07 -4.57
CA GLN A 277 1.98 -20.68 -4.26
C GLN A 277 3.19 -19.74 -4.41
N ALA A 278 4.34 -20.15 -3.88
CA ALA A 278 5.59 -19.38 -3.99
C ALA A 278 6.05 -19.24 -5.45
N ARG A 279 5.96 -20.30 -6.27
CA ARG A 279 6.26 -20.23 -7.71
C ARG A 279 5.31 -19.33 -8.47
N GLN A 280 4.01 -19.42 -8.17
CA GLN A 280 2.99 -18.58 -8.79
C GLN A 280 3.22 -17.11 -8.46
N PHE A 281 3.63 -16.80 -7.23
CA PHE A 281 3.92 -15.43 -6.81
C PHE A 281 5.21 -14.88 -7.43
N GLY A 282 6.26 -15.70 -7.49
CA GLY A 282 7.57 -15.31 -8.01
C GLY A 282 8.33 -14.30 -7.13
N GLY A 283 9.40 -13.73 -7.70
CA GLY A 283 10.14 -12.62 -7.13
C GLY A 283 10.68 -12.85 -5.70
N PRO A 284 10.70 -11.80 -4.85
CA PRO A 284 11.20 -11.93 -3.48
C PRO A 284 10.40 -12.94 -2.62
N ALA A 285 9.11 -13.15 -2.88
CA ALA A 285 8.32 -14.11 -2.11
C ALA A 285 8.76 -15.55 -2.42
N ALA A 286 9.02 -15.86 -3.69
CA ALA A 286 9.57 -17.15 -4.11
C ALA A 286 10.96 -17.40 -3.52
N ARG A 287 11.86 -16.40 -3.59
CA ARG A 287 13.21 -16.49 -3.03
C ARG A 287 13.22 -16.64 -1.50
N ALA A 288 12.24 -16.06 -0.82
CA ALA A 288 12.07 -16.28 0.62
C ALA A 288 11.64 -17.72 0.98
N ALA A 289 11.09 -18.46 0.03
CA ALA A 289 10.72 -19.88 0.13
C ALA A 289 11.77 -20.83 -0.47
N GLY A 290 12.95 -20.32 -0.82
CA GLY A 290 14.08 -21.12 -1.31
C GLY A 290 14.14 -21.29 -2.83
N LEU A 291 13.23 -20.67 -3.58
CA LEU A 291 13.19 -20.76 -5.04
C LEU A 291 14.10 -19.69 -5.63
N ALA A 292 15.25 -20.09 -6.18
CA ALA A 292 16.28 -19.19 -6.70
C ALA A 292 16.02 -18.65 -8.12
N ASP A 293 14.78 -18.73 -8.60
CA ASP A 293 14.40 -18.20 -9.91
C ASP A 293 14.44 -16.66 -9.90
N ASP A 294 15.30 -16.09 -10.76
CA ASP A 294 15.49 -14.64 -10.88
C ASP A 294 16.06 -14.31 -12.27
N LEU A 295 15.34 -13.48 -13.03
CA LEU A 295 15.70 -13.17 -14.42
C LEU A 295 17.05 -12.46 -14.54
N ARG A 296 17.53 -11.78 -13.49
CA ARG A 296 18.87 -11.13 -13.49
C ARG A 296 20.00 -12.14 -13.69
N SER A 297 19.77 -13.41 -13.35
CA SER A 297 20.78 -14.48 -13.54
C SER A 297 21.10 -14.73 -15.02
N HIS A 298 20.18 -14.40 -15.92
CA HIS A 298 20.32 -14.62 -17.36
C HIS A 298 20.96 -13.41 -18.08
N ASP A 299 20.81 -12.21 -17.52
CA ASP A 299 21.37 -10.98 -18.08
C ASP A 299 22.90 -10.95 -18.02
N ALA A 300 23.55 -10.63 -19.14
CA ALA A 300 25.01 -10.64 -19.26
C ALA A 300 25.71 -9.58 -18.41
N GLY A 301 25.04 -8.45 -18.13
CA GLY A 301 25.54 -7.35 -17.32
C GLY A 301 25.58 -7.73 -15.85
N TYR A 302 24.50 -8.34 -15.36
CA TYR A 302 24.47 -8.92 -14.01
C TYR A 302 25.47 -10.07 -13.85
N ARG A 303 25.62 -10.95 -14.85
CA ARG A 303 26.66 -11.99 -14.83
C ARG A 303 28.09 -11.41 -14.78
N ARG A 304 28.36 -10.31 -15.50
CA ARG A 304 29.64 -9.59 -15.42
C ARG A 304 29.92 -9.04 -14.01
N LEU A 305 28.87 -8.64 -13.29
CA LEU A 305 28.98 -8.19 -11.90
C LEU A 305 29.09 -9.35 -10.89
N GLY A 306 28.94 -10.60 -11.33
CA GLY A 306 28.98 -11.76 -10.43
C GLY A 306 27.69 -11.94 -9.62
N PHE A 307 26.55 -11.48 -10.14
CA PHE A 307 25.25 -11.64 -9.49
C PHE A 307 24.89 -13.12 -9.29
N SER A 308 24.38 -13.43 -8.10
CA SER A 308 23.71 -14.69 -7.78
C SER A 308 22.52 -14.41 -6.87
N PRO A 309 21.34 -15.02 -7.08
CA PRO A 309 20.19 -14.81 -6.21
C PRO A 309 20.50 -15.17 -4.76
N VAL A 310 20.06 -14.32 -3.82
CA VAL A 310 20.01 -14.65 -2.39
C VAL A 310 18.65 -15.26 -2.09
N CYS A 311 18.62 -16.27 -1.22
CA CYS A 311 17.38 -16.98 -0.84
C CYS A 311 17.31 -17.17 0.68
N GLN A 312 16.09 -17.36 1.19
CA GLN A 312 15.81 -17.87 2.53
C GLN A 312 15.09 -19.22 2.42
N ASP A 313 14.95 -19.94 3.53
CA ASP A 313 14.36 -21.29 3.53
C ASP A 313 12.98 -21.37 4.22
N GLY A 314 12.42 -20.24 4.66
CA GLY A 314 11.29 -20.21 5.58
C GLY A 314 9.91 -19.97 4.98
N GLY A 315 9.83 -19.28 3.83
CA GLY A 315 8.57 -18.98 3.12
C GLY A 315 7.56 -18.08 3.85
N GLY A 316 7.68 -17.86 5.16
CA GLY A 316 6.79 -17.02 5.97
C GLY A 316 7.20 -15.54 6.04
N VAL A 317 6.48 -14.77 6.86
CA VAL A 317 6.63 -13.31 7.00
C VAL A 317 8.07 -12.90 7.35
N SER A 318 8.66 -13.50 8.38
CA SER A 318 10.06 -13.22 8.78
C SER A 318 11.07 -13.52 7.66
N ALA A 319 10.87 -14.62 6.92
CA ALA A 319 11.72 -14.98 5.79
C ALA A 319 11.59 -13.94 4.65
N ARG A 320 10.37 -13.50 4.32
CA ARG A 320 10.13 -12.46 3.30
C ARG A 320 10.80 -11.14 3.67
N TRP A 321 10.74 -10.69 4.92
CA TRP A 321 11.43 -9.45 5.32
C TRP A 321 12.95 -9.58 5.34
N LYS A 322 13.50 -10.73 5.73
CA LYS A 322 14.94 -10.99 5.60
C LYS A 322 15.37 -10.99 4.15
N GLN A 323 14.62 -11.67 3.28
CA GLN A 323 14.84 -11.70 1.84
C GLN A 323 14.86 -10.28 1.25
N ILE A 324 13.87 -9.45 1.58
CA ILE A 324 13.80 -8.05 1.12
C ILE A 324 15.03 -7.24 1.56
N LEU A 325 15.50 -7.42 2.79
CA LEU A 325 16.68 -6.69 3.30
C LEU A 325 17.99 -7.18 2.69
N ASP A 326 18.12 -8.49 2.49
CA ASP A 326 19.27 -9.08 1.80
C ASP A 326 19.32 -8.64 0.33
N GLU A 327 18.16 -8.51 -0.33
CA GLU A 327 18.07 -7.93 -1.66
C GLU A 327 18.42 -6.44 -1.70
N VAL A 328 17.97 -5.62 -0.73
CA VAL A 328 18.39 -4.20 -0.62
C VAL A 328 19.91 -4.09 -0.50
N GLU A 329 20.52 -4.92 0.35
CA GLU A 329 21.97 -4.93 0.55
C GLU A 329 22.71 -5.36 -0.72
N GLN A 330 22.24 -6.41 -1.39
CA GLN A 330 22.77 -6.84 -2.68
C GLN A 330 22.63 -5.76 -3.76
N SER A 331 21.46 -5.11 -3.86
CA SER A 331 21.22 -4.01 -4.80
C SER A 331 22.19 -2.85 -4.60
N LEU A 332 22.49 -2.47 -3.34
CA LEU A 332 23.46 -1.41 -3.06
C LEU A 332 24.88 -1.81 -3.48
N MET A 333 25.27 -3.06 -3.26
CA MET A 333 26.57 -3.58 -3.70
C MET A 333 26.68 -3.59 -5.24
N LEU A 334 25.66 -4.13 -5.92
CA LEU A 334 25.61 -4.16 -7.38
C LEU A 334 25.61 -2.76 -7.97
N ALA A 335 24.85 -1.83 -7.40
CA ALA A 335 24.77 -0.47 -7.90
C ALA A 335 26.13 0.25 -7.83
N ARG A 336 26.85 0.10 -6.72
CA ARG A 336 28.20 0.64 -6.56
C ARG A 336 29.19 0.05 -7.56
N GLN A 337 29.13 -1.26 -7.78
CA GLN A 337 30.01 -1.94 -8.73
C GLN A 337 29.69 -1.55 -10.17
N ALA A 338 28.41 -1.50 -10.52
CA ALA A 338 27.93 -1.11 -11.84
C ALA A 338 28.27 0.33 -12.19
N GLU A 339 28.19 1.26 -11.24
CA GLU A 339 28.61 2.66 -11.43
C GLU A 339 30.12 2.75 -11.70
N ARG A 340 30.94 2.02 -10.93
CA ARG A 340 32.39 2.00 -11.11
C ARG A 340 32.81 1.40 -12.46
N ASP A 341 32.14 0.32 -12.86
CA ASP A 341 32.53 -0.49 -14.02
C ASP A 341 31.70 -0.17 -15.28
N GLU A 342 30.87 0.88 -15.21
CA GLU A 342 29.93 1.38 -16.24
C GLU A 342 29.11 0.25 -16.88
N VAL A 343 28.44 -0.55 -16.04
CA VAL A 343 27.69 -1.73 -16.47
C VAL A 343 26.21 -1.42 -16.69
N TYR A 344 25.70 -1.88 -17.83
CA TYR A 344 24.31 -1.74 -18.27
C TYR A 344 23.63 -3.10 -18.31
N THR A 345 22.30 -3.08 -18.24
CA THR A 345 21.48 -4.25 -18.61
C THR A 345 21.73 -4.61 -20.07
N ASN A 346 21.56 -5.88 -20.42
CA ASN A 346 21.68 -6.36 -21.79
C ASN A 346 20.35 -6.87 -22.34
N ASP A 347 19.54 -7.50 -21.49
CA ASP A 347 18.21 -7.96 -21.87
C ASP A 347 17.20 -6.81 -21.78
N VAL A 348 16.37 -6.70 -22.82
CA VAL A 348 15.24 -5.77 -22.89
C VAL A 348 13.91 -6.51 -23.03
N ASP A 349 13.94 -7.80 -23.39
CA ASP A 349 12.79 -8.67 -23.64
C ASP A 349 12.25 -9.32 -22.37
N CYS A 350 13.06 -9.38 -21.31
CA CYS A 350 12.60 -9.70 -19.97
C CYS A 350 13.34 -8.88 -18.90
N ILE A 351 12.72 -8.70 -17.74
CA ILE A 351 13.33 -7.98 -16.62
C ILE A 351 12.82 -8.48 -15.26
N GLU A 352 13.72 -8.63 -14.30
CA GLU A 352 13.32 -8.83 -12.90
C GLU A 352 12.92 -7.49 -12.28
N THR A 353 11.65 -7.27 -11.99
CA THR A 353 11.18 -6.10 -11.21
C THR A 353 11.34 -6.37 -9.71
N PRO A 354 11.24 -5.37 -8.81
CA PRO A 354 11.20 -5.62 -7.36
C PRO A 354 10.00 -6.48 -6.93
N ARG A 355 8.99 -6.63 -7.80
CA ARG A 355 7.81 -7.45 -7.60
C ARG A 355 7.98 -8.90 -8.07
N GLY A 356 8.93 -9.13 -8.98
CA GLY A 356 9.11 -10.41 -9.66
C GLY A 356 9.33 -10.25 -11.15
N PRO A 357 9.32 -11.36 -11.90
CA PRO A 357 9.64 -11.37 -13.32
C PRO A 357 8.62 -10.58 -14.14
N TRP A 358 9.11 -9.84 -15.13
CA TRP A 358 8.32 -9.27 -16.23
C TRP A 358 8.91 -9.78 -17.54
N ASP A 359 8.33 -10.87 -18.07
CA ASP A 359 8.66 -11.42 -19.38
C ASP A 359 7.71 -10.87 -20.47
N GLU A 360 6.74 -11.63 -20.95
CA GLU A 360 5.63 -11.21 -21.80
C GLU A 360 4.72 -10.22 -21.07
N GLN A 361 4.37 -10.49 -19.81
CA GLN A 361 3.44 -9.70 -19.02
C GLN A 361 4.08 -9.17 -17.72
N PRO A 362 3.73 -7.95 -17.28
CA PRO A 362 4.15 -7.47 -15.98
C PRO A 362 3.52 -8.30 -14.85
N PRO A 363 4.07 -8.27 -13.63
CA PRO A 363 3.48 -8.96 -12.48
C PRO A 363 2.01 -8.60 -12.29
N GLU A 364 1.13 -9.60 -12.36
CA GLU A 364 -0.32 -9.44 -12.21
C GLU A 364 -0.72 -9.29 -10.73
N ASP A 365 -2.02 -9.07 -10.51
CA ASP A 365 -2.59 -9.06 -9.17
C ASP A 365 -2.57 -10.47 -8.56
N ALA A 366 -2.14 -10.56 -7.31
CA ALA A 366 -2.04 -11.81 -6.56
C ALA A 366 -2.91 -11.80 -5.30
N SER A 367 -3.90 -10.92 -5.19
CA SER A 367 -4.69 -10.77 -3.97
C SER A 367 -5.57 -11.97 -3.65
N ALA A 368 -5.98 -12.74 -4.66
CA ALA A 368 -6.75 -13.98 -4.49
C ALA A 368 -6.04 -15.03 -3.62
N ILE A 369 -4.70 -15.00 -3.52
CA ILE A 369 -3.95 -15.92 -2.66
C ILE A 369 -4.29 -15.74 -1.18
N LEU A 370 -4.78 -14.56 -0.79
CA LEU A 370 -5.13 -14.25 0.60
C LEU A 370 -6.31 -15.09 1.10
N ASP A 371 -7.23 -15.43 0.21
CA ASP A 371 -8.41 -16.26 0.50
C ASP A 371 -8.00 -17.66 0.98
N GLU A 372 -6.84 -18.14 0.55
CA GLU A 372 -6.27 -19.43 0.98
C GLU A 372 -5.30 -19.33 2.17
N VAL A 373 -4.50 -18.26 2.21
CA VAL A 373 -3.35 -18.16 3.14
C VAL A 373 -3.72 -17.55 4.50
N LEU A 374 -4.79 -16.76 4.57
CA LEU A 374 -5.18 -16.04 5.79
C LEU A 374 -6.09 -16.82 6.75
N PRO A 375 -7.01 -17.70 6.31
CA PRO A 375 -7.81 -18.50 7.23
C PRO A 375 -6.94 -19.33 8.19
N GLY A 376 -7.31 -19.32 9.47
CA GLY A 376 -6.56 -19.97 10.55
C GLY A 376 -5.43 -19.11 11.16
N LEU A 377 -5.17 -17.91 10.66
CA LEU A 377 -4.24 -16.97 11.29
C LEU A 377 -4.95 -16.08 12.31
N GLU A 378 -4.23 -15.67 13.35
CA GLU A 378 -4.65 -14.55 14.18
C GLU A 378 -4.63 -13.24 13.36
N TRP A 379 -5.48 -12.29 13.72
CA TRP A 379 -5.67 -11.04 12.98
C TRP A 379 -4.36 -10.25 12.80
N GLY A 380 -3.51 -10.23 13.83
CA GLY A 380 -2.18 -9.60 13.75
C GLY A 380 -1.27 -10.26 12.71
N ASP A 381 -1.27 -11.59 12.67
CA ASP A 381 -0.47 -12.39 11.73
C ASP A 381 -1.01 -12.29 10.30
N ALA A 382 -2.34 -12.19 10.15
CA ALA A 382 -2.98 -11.94 8.86
C ALA A 382 -2.54 -10.58 8.28
N LEU A 383 -2.58 -9.51 9.08
CA LEU A 383 -2.11 -8.18 8.65
C LEU A 383 -0.62 -8.17 8.32
N ALA A 384 0.21 -8.84 9.14
CA ALA A 384 1.64 -8.98 8.86
C ALA A 384 1.91 -9.77 7.57
N THR A 385 1.10 -10.79 7.30
CA THR A 385 1.13 -11.58 6.07
C THR A 385 0.81 -10.71 4.86
N ILE A 386 -0.31 -10.00 4.87
CA ILE A 386 -0.70 -9.06 3.81
C ILE A 386 0.41 -8.04 3.54
N ALA A 387 0.93 -7.38 4.58
CA ALA A 387 1.97 -6.36 4.42
C ALA A 387 3.29 -6.91 3.84
N SER A 388 3.62 -8.17 4.16
CA SER A 388 4.82 -8.84 3.66
C SER A 388 4.70 -9.31 2.21
N LEU A 389 3.48 -9.50 1.71
CA LEU A 389 3.19 -9.86 0.33
C LEU A 389 3.00 -8.57 -0.48
N ASP A 390 3.71 -8.47 -1.60
CA ASP A 390 3.51 -7.37 -2.55
C ASP A 390 2.52 -7.90 -3.59
N ILE A 391 1.22 -7.68 -3.40
CA ILE A 391 0.14 -8.38 -4.15
C ILE A 391 -0.48 -7.57 -5.30
N ALA A 392 -0.44 -6.24 -5.25
CA ALA A 392 -1.06 -5.36 -6.25
C ALA A 392 -0.39 -5.36 -7.64
N ALA A 393 -1.12 -5.64 -8.74
CA ALA A 393 -0.54 -5.67 -10.10
C ALA A 393 0.43 -4.51 -10.42
N VAL A 394 1.42 -4.73 -11.29
CA VAL A 394 2.24 -3.64 -11.82
C VAL A 394 1.47 -2.92 -12.93
N ALA A 395 1.30 -1.61 -12.80
CA ALA A 395 0.57 -0.79 -13.76
C ALA A 395 1.28 -0.74 -15.12
N ASP A 396 0.50 -0.90 -16.20
CA ASP A 396 1.00 -0.71 -17.56
C ASP A 396 1.55 0.70 -17.77
N GLY A 397 2.77 0.81 -18.28
CA GLY A 397 3.45 2.08 -18.52
C GLY A 397 2.78 3.01 -19.55
N GLY A 398 1.63 2.63 -20.11
CA GLY A 398 0.87 3.37 -21.13
C GLY A 398 0.01 4.54 -20.59
N GLY A 399 -0.20 4.65 -19.28
CA GLY A 399 -1.01 5.70 -18.66
C GLY A 399 -0.19 6.89 -18.14
N GLY A 400 0.46 7.62 -19.05
CA GLY A 400 1.07 8.91 -18.73
C GLY A 400 0.37 10.00 -19.52
N THR A 401 -0.53 10.74 -18.88
CA THR A 401 -0.90 12.08 -19.32
C THR A 401 0.38 12.86 -19.63
N GLN A 402 0.51 13.28 -20.88
CA GLN A 402 1.53 14.24 -21.29
C GLN A 402 1.47 15.41 -20.31
N SER A 403 2.59 15.73 -19.67
CA SER A 403 2.73 17.01 -18.99
C SER A 403 2.55 18.11 -20.05
N PRO A 404 1.52 18.97 -19.97
CA PRO A 404 1.45 20.11 -20.87
C PRO A 404 2.38 21.18 -20.30
N GLY A 405 3.62 21.26 -20.79
CA GLY A 405 4.53 22.24 -20.21
C GLY A 405 5.98 22.28 -20.67
N GLU A 406 6.35 21.74 -21.83
CA GLU A 406 7.59 22.18 -22.49
C GLU A 406 7.22 22.86 -23.81
N SER A 407 7.00 24.17 -23.70
CA SER A 407 6.88 25.06 -24.84
C SER A 407 8.16 24.94 -25.67
N ARG A 408 8.08 24.19 -26.78
CA ARG A 408 9.04 24.29 -27.87
C ARG A 408 8.97 25.72 -28.39
N ALA A 409 10.00 26.49 -28.07
CA ALA A 409 10.30 27.75 -28.72
C ALA A 409 10.30 27.53 -30.24
N VAL A 410 9.31 28.13 -30.90
CA VAL A 410 9.29 28.28 -32.36
C VAL A 410 10.34 29.33 -32.71
N PRO A 411 11.34 29.05 -33.56
CA PRO A 411 12.22 30.10 -34.05
C PRO A 411 11.43 30.98 -35.01
N GLY A 412 11.41 32.28 -34.72
CA GLY A 412 10.82 33.31 -35.57
C GLY A 412 11.39 33.27 -36.98
N GLY A 413 10.49 33.19 -37.96
CA GLY A 413 10.77 33.32 -39.38
C GLY A 413 9.90 34.43 -39.97
N SER A 414 10.58 35.47 -40.42
CA SER A 414 10.10 36.73 -40.96
C SER A 414 9.28 36.60 -42.26
N GLY A 415 8.29 37.49 -42.42
CA GLY A 415 7.93 38.10 -43.71
C GLY A 415 6.79 37.45 -44.50
N ASN A 416 5.62 38.09 -44.56
CA ASN A 416 5.31 39.02 -45.67
C ASN A 416 3.93 39.66 -45.52
N VAL A 417 3.92 40.98 -45.75
CA VAL A 417 2.77 41.81 -46.10
C VAL A 417 2.25 41.38 -47.47
N VAL A 418 0.92 41.29 -47.68
CA VAL A 418 0.19 41.90 -48.80
C VAL A 418 -1.33 41.89 -48.50
N LYS A 419 -1.89 43.11 -48.46
CA LYS A 419 -3.27 43.60 -48.66
C LYS A 419 -4.45 42.92 -47.96
#